data_AF-A0AAV2H9H4-F1
#
_entry.id   AF-A0AAV2H9H4-F1
#
_cell.length_a   1.000
_cell.length_b   1.000
_cell.length_c   1.000
_cell.angle_alpha   90.00
_cell.angle_beta   90.00
_cell.angle_gamma   90.00
#
_symmetry.space_group_name_H-M   'P 1'
#
loop_
_entity.id
_entity.type
_entity.pdbx_description
1 polymer ?
#
loop_
_entity_poly.entity_id
_entity_poly.type
_entity_poly.pdbx_seq_one_letter_code
_entity_poly.pdbx_strand_id
1 'polypeptide(L)'
;LGNAILGNDEFESKDSPDSVTNMILVKCIQRNDFHVTVVDTPGFMGTQLKGDESKIQACEDMKKAMQVCPRNGKLAVIYVIKYGDRFTEENKSTLYILENIFGKENIWKSCIIVMTFG
;
A
#
# COMPACT_ATOMS: atom_id res chain seq x y z
N LEU A 1 -7.05 0.63 -7.74
CA LEU A 1 -7.49 -0.49 -6.87
C LEU A 1 -8.33 -0.03 -5.68
N GLY A 2 -7.91 0.99 -4.91
CA GLY A 2 -8.66 1.48 -3.74
C GLY A 2 -10.15 1.74 -4.02
N ASN A 3 -10.47 2.45 -5.11
CA ASN A 3 -11.85 2.70 -5.55
C ASN A 3 -12.64 1.41 -5.82
N ALA A 4 -12.01 0.38 -6.38
CA ALA A 4 -12.66 -0.90 -6.63
C ALA A 4 -12.99 -1.65 -5.32
N ILE A 5 -12.12 -1.54 -4.30
CA ILE A 5 -12.37 -2.11 -2.97
C ILE A 5 -13.55 -1.39 -2.31
N LEU A 6 -13.57 -0.06 -2.36
CA LEU A 6 -14.64 0.74 -1.76
C LEU A 6 -15.95 0.63 -2.55
N GLY A 7 -15.88 0.42 -3.86
CA GLY A 7 -17.03 0.37 -4.76
C GLY A 7 -17.50 1.74 -5.26
N ASN A 8 -16.71 2.80 -5.05
CA ASN A 8 -16.97 4.18 -5.45
C ASN A 8 -15.65 4.92 -5.74
N ASP A 9 -15.73 6.03 -6.47
CA ASP A 9 -14.58 6.83 -6.89
C ASP A 9 -14.17 7.85 -5.80
N GLU A 10 -13.39 7.39 -4.83
CA GLU A 10 -12.97 8.19 -3.66
C GLU A 10 -11.51 8.64 -3.69
N PHE A 11 -10.66 7.87 -4.35
CA PHE A 11 -9.25 8.16 -4.60
C PHE A 11 -9.08 8.69 -6.02
N GLU A 12 -8.23 9.71 -6.18
CA GLU A 12 -7.80 10.15 -7.50
C GLU A 12 -6.89 9.08 -8.11
N SER A 13 -7.33 8.45 -9.20
CA SER A 13 -6.53 7.48 -9.97
C SER A 13 -6.13 8.07 -11.31
N LYS A 14 -4.83 8.17 -11.58
CA LYS A 14 -4.28 8.51 -12.90
C LYS A 14 -3.38 7.38 -13.39
N ASP A 15 -3.46 7.07 -14.67
CA ASP A 15 -2.51 6.17 -15.35
C ASP A 15 -1.23 6.96 -15.66
N SER A 16 -0.44 7.24 -14.63
CA SER A 16 0.82 7.99 -14.72
C SER A 16 1.94 7.19 -14.03
N PRO A 17 3.16 7.16 -14.60
CA PRO A 17 4.32 6.57 -13.93
C PRO A 17 4.76 7.36 -12.70
N ASP A 18 4.34 8.63 -12.58
CA ASP A 18 4.62 9.45 -11.40
C ASP A 18 3.62 9.13 -10.29
N SER A 19 4.12 8.96 -9.06
CA SER A 19 3.27 8.76 -7.89
C SER A 19 2.27 9.91 -7.75
N VAL A 20 0.99 9.62 -7.97
CA VAL A 20 -0.11 10.59 -7.83
C VAL A 20 -0.26 11.03 -6.37
N THR A 21 0.10 10.15 -5.44
CA THR A 21 -0.01 10.34 -3.99
C THR A 21 1.34 10.61 -3.35
N ASN A 22 1.55 11.85 -2.90
CA ASN A 22 2.69 12.25 -2.04
C ASN A 22 2.34 12.19 -0.55
N MET A 23 1.12 11.79 -0.21
CA MET A 23 0.59 11.72 1.15
C MET A 23 -0.24 10.46 1.31
N ILE A 24 -0.34 9.98 2.56
CA ILE A 24 -1.24 8.88 2.91
C ILE A 24 -2.67 9.38 2.81
N LEU A 25 -3.50 8.67 2.05
CA LEU A 25 -4.93 8.95 1.91
C LEU A 25 -5.72 7.86 2.63
N VAL A 26 -6.73 8.26 3.39
CA VAL A 26 -7.59 7.33 4.13
C VAL A 26 -9.01 7.56 3.71
N LYS A 27 -9.68 6.47 3.32
CA LYS A 27 -11.09 6.48 2.95
C LYS A 27 -11.81 5.33 3.63
N CYS A 28 -13.03 5.59 4.09
CA CYS A 28 -13.82 4.64 4.83
C CYS A 28 -15.21 4.55 4.21
N ILE A 29 -15.79 3.34 4.18
CA ILE A 29 -17.16 3.11 3.76
C ILE A 29 -17.81 2.04 4.63
N GLN A 30 -19.12 2.15 4.84
CA GLN A 30 -19.93 1.05 5.34
C GLN A 30 -20.41 0.21 4.16
N ARG A 31 -20.03 -1.08 4.15
CA ARG A 31 -20.45 -2.04 3.13
C ARG A 31 -21.08 -3.25 3.80
N ASN A 32 -22.38 -3.40 3.65
CA ASN A 32 -23.20 -4.35 4.42
C ASN A 32 -22.99 -4.11 5.93
N ASP A 33 -22.59 -5.15 6.66
CA ASP A 33 -22.29 -5.08 8.10
C ASP A 33 -20.80 -4.75 8.39
N PHE A 34 -19.98 -4.52 7.37
CA PHE A 34 -18.55 -4.26 7.51
C PHE A 34 -18.22 -2.78 7.34
N HIS A 35 -17.43 -2.25 8.26
CA HIS A 35 -16.72 -0.99 8.07
C HIS A 35 -15.40 -1.30 7.35
N VAL A 36 -15.24 -0.79 6.13
CA VAL A 36 -14.04 -0.98 5.32
C VAL A 36 -13.25 0.33 5.33
N THR A 37 -12.01 0.28 5.79
CA THR A 37 -11.05 1.39 5.72
C THR A 37 -9.95 1.02 4.75
N VAL A 38 -9.79 1.84 3.70
CA VAL A 38 -8.69 1.73 2.75
C VAL A 38 -7.70 2.86 3.05
N VAL A 39 -6.46 2.47 3.32
CA VAL A 39 -5.32 3.37 3.50
C VAL A 39 -4.47 3.25 2.24
N ASP A 40 -4.53 4.26 1.39
CA ASP A 40 -3.67 4.36 0.21
C ASP A 40 -2.36 5.05 0.63
N THR A 41 -1.24 4.39 0.34
CA THR A 41 0.09 4.86 0.70
C THR A 41 0.78 5.44 -0.52
N PRO A 42 1.61 6.49 -0.36
CA PRO A 42 2.53 6.93 -1.40
C PRO A 42 3.33 5.76 -1.98
N GLY A 43 3.72 5.87 -3.25
CA GLY A 43 4.59 4.88 -3.89
C GLY A 43 5.85 4.65 -3.07
N PHE A 44 6.14 3.37 -2.78
CA PHE A 44 7.20 2.95 -1.84
C PHE A 44 8.60 3.42 -2.26
N MET A 45 8.82 3.68 -3.55
CA MET A 45 10.01 4.36 -4.06
C MET A 45 9.60 5.42 -5.08
N GLY A 46 9.10 6.55 -4.58
CA GLY A 46 9.00 7.76 -5.39
C GLY A 46 10.36 8.08 -6.03
N THR A 47 10.34 8.40 -7.32
CA THR A 47 11.48 8.63 -8.22
C THR A 47 12.46 9.74 -7.81
N GLN A 48 12.23 10.41 -6.66
CA GLN A 48 13.01 11.56 -6.20
C GLN A 48 14.10 11.20 -5.18
N LEU A 49 13.94 10.15 -4.39
CA LEU A 49 14.93 9.73 -3.37
C LEU A 49 15.65 8.46 -3.85
N LYS A 50 16.95 8.34 -3.54
CA LYS A 50 17.77 7.17 -3.92
C LYS A 50 18.43 6.53 -2.70
N GLY A 51 18.55 5.20 -2.71
CA GLY A 51 19.30 4.46 -1.69
C GLY A 51 18.56 4.35 -0.36
N ASP A 52 19.26 4.57 0.74
CA ASP A 52 18.73 4.34 2.08
C ASP A 52 17.71 5.39 2.53
N GLU A 53 17.76 6.61 1.98
CA GLU A 53 16.77 7.66 2.25
C GLU A 53 15.35 7.22 1.82
N SER A 54 15.22 6.58 0.66
CA SER A 54 13.94 6.06 0.18
C SER A 54 13.40 4.97 1.10
N LYS A 55 14.28 4.12 1.66
CA LYS A 55 13.88 3.05 2.59
C LYS A 55 13.42 3.62 3.92
N ILE A 56 14.10 4.66 4.43
CA ILE A 56 13.72 5.35 5.65
C ILE A 56 12.35 6.01 5.47
N GLN A 57 12.17 6.75 4.38
CA GLN A 57 10.89 7.40 4.08
C GLN A 57 9.75 6.37 3.96
N ALA A 58 9.99 5.26 3.25
CA ALA A 58 9.01 4.19 3.13
C ALA A 58 8.65 3.55 4.48
N CYS A 59 9.63 3.37 5.37
CA CYS A 59 9.38 2.92 6.74
C CYS A 59 8.53 3.92 7.53
N GLU A 60 8.80 5.23 7.39
CA GLU A 60 8.02 6.27 8.05
C GLU A 60 6.58 6.34 7.54
N ASP A 61 6.39 6.26 6.23
CA ASP A 61 5.06 6.31 5.63
C ASP A 61 4.25 5.06 5.99
N MET A 62 4.89 3.88 6.03
CA MET A 62 4.22 2.69 6.51
C MET A 62 3.85 2.77 8.00
N LYS A 63 4.71 3.35 8.84
CA LYS A 63 4.38 3.60 10.26
C LYS A 63 3.20 4.55 10.40
N LYS A 64 3.17 5.66 9.66
CA LYS A 64 2.05 6.60 9.64
C LYS A 64 0.77 5.92 9.14
N ALA A 65 0.86 5.09 8.10
CA ALA A 65 -0.26 4.32 7.56
C ALA A 65 -0.86 3.38 8.61
N MET A 66 -0.01 2.69 9.37
CA MET A 66 -0.46 1.85 10.48
C MET A 66 -1.11 2.64 11.62
N GLN A 67 -0.66 3.86 11.90
CA GLN A 67 -1.25 4.70 12.95
C GLN A 67 -2.66 5.16 12.62
N VAL A 68 -2.99 5.33 11.33
CA VAL A 68 -4.33 5.72 10.88
C VAL A 68 -5.26 4.54 10.64
N CYS A 69 -4.74 3.31 10.62
CA CYS A 69 -5.56 2.10 10.57
C CYS A 69 -6.45 1.97 11.83
N PRO A 70 -7.68 1.43 11.69
CA PRO A 70 -8.52 1.11 12.85
C PRO A 70 -7.80 0.19 13.85
N ARG A 71 -7.92 0.49 15.15
CA ARG A 71 -7.29 -0.31 16.23
C ARG A 71 -7.88 -1.71 16.34
N ASN A 72 -9.16 -1.86 16.00
CA ASN A 72 -9.89 -3.12 16.07
C ASN A 72 -10.32 -3.53 14.66
N GLY A 73 -10.31 -4.83 14.40
CA GLY A 73 -10.70 -5.39 13.10
C GLY A 73 -9.62 -6.30 12.54
N LYS A 74 -9.77 -6.68 11.27
CA LYS A 74 -8.78 -7.45 10.53
C LYS A 74 -8.01 -6.52 9.61
N LEU A 75 -6.69 -6.55 9.70
CA LEU A 75 -5.79 -5.85 8.79
C LEU A 75 -5.34 -6.81 7.68
N ALA A 76 -5.50 -6.41 6.43
CA ALA A 76 -4.89 -7.07 5.28
C ALA A 76 -3.94 -6.08 4.60
N VAL A 77 -2.75 -6.54 4.25
CA VAL A 77 -1.79 -5.74 3.47
C VAL A 77 -2.00 -6.09 2.01
N ILE A 78 -2.32 -5.11 1.17
CA ILE A 78 -2.54 -5.35 -0.26
C ILE A 78 -1.28 -4.92 -1.02
N TYR A 79 -0.55 -5.89 -1.57
CA TYR A 79 0.63 -5.61 -2.39
C TYR A 79 0.24 -5.62 -3.87
N VAL A 80 0.24 -4.43 -4.49
CA VAL A 80 -0.20 -4.25 -5.87
C VAL A 80 1.00 -4.35 -6.81
N ILE A 81 0.90 -5.20 -7.83
CA ILE A 81 1.91 -5.37 -8.87
C ILE A 81 1.26 -5.28 -10.25
N LYS A 82 2.00 -4.75 -11.24
CA LYS A 82 1.53 -4.66 -12.61
C LYS A 82 1.73 -6.01 -13.32
N TYR A 83 0.69 -6.51 -13.96
CA TYR A 83 0.73 -7.72 -14.77
C TYR A 83 1.67 -7.54 -15.95
N GLY A 84 2.49 -8.57 -16.21
CA GLY A 84 3.47 -8.55 -17.29
C GLY A 84 4.70 -7.69 -17.03
N ASP A 85 4.76 -7.00 -15.89
CA ASP A 85 5.94 -6.26 -15.48
C ASP A 85 7.00 -7.18 -14.87
N ARG A 86 8.27 -6.76 -14.91
CA ARG A 86 9.37 -7.50 -14.30
C ARG A 86 9.34 -7.30 -12.80
N PHE A 87 9.58 -8.38 -12.05
CA PHE A 87 9.79 -8.27 -10.61
C PHE A 87 11.17 -7.65 -10.34
N THR A 88 11.19 -6.41 -9.85
CA THR A 88 12.38 -5.57 -9.70
C THR A 88 13.00 -5.66 -8.30
N GLU A 89 14.20 -5.09 -8.14
CA GLU A 89 14.83 -4.93 -6.82
C GLU A 89 14.05 -3.99 -5.89
N GLU A 90 13.28 -3.05 -6.46
CA GLU A 90 12.33 -2.24 -5.71
C GLU A 90 11.25 -3.13 -5.11
N ASN A 91 10.67 -4.06 -5.88
CA ASN A 91 9.66 -4.96 -5.36
C ASN A 91 10.19 -5.81 -4.18
N LYS A 92 11.41 -6.35 -4.31
CA LYS A 92 12.09 -7.10 -3.23
C LYS A 92 12.31 -6.24 -1.99
N SER A 93 12.76 -5.00 -2.19
CA SER A 93 13.02 -4.07 -1.10
C SER A 93 11.74 -3.70 -0.34
N THR A 94 10.63 -3.49 -1.05
CA THR A 94 9.31 -3.26 -0.42
C THR A 94 8.90 -4.44 0.45
N LEU A 95 9.00 -5.67 -0.05
CA LEU A 95 8.67 -6.87 0.74
C LEU A 95 9.57 -7.00 1.96
N TYR A 96 10.87 -6.73 1.83
CA TYR A 96 11.80 -6.72 2.96
C TYR A 96 11.41 -5.71 4.04
N ILE A 97 10.98 -4.50 3.65
CA ILE A 97 10.52 -3.49 4.62
C ILE A 97 9.22 -3.94 5.30
N LEU A 98 8.26 -4.51 4.54
CA LEU A 98 7.03 -5.06 5.12
C LEU A 98 7.33 -6.20 6.11
N GLU A 99 8.26 -7.10 5.80
CA GLU A 99 8.71 -8.16 6.70
C GLU A 99 9.31 -7.59 8.01
N ASN A 100 10.08 -6.50 7.94
CA ASN A 100 10.66 -5.86 9.12
C ASN A 100 9.63 -5.14 9.99
N ILE A 101 8.57 -4.58 9.38
CA ILE A 101 7.54 -3.83 10.10
C ILE A 101 6.52 -4.76 10.75
N PHE A 102 6.02 -5.74 10.01
CA PHE A 102 4.95 -6.63 10.49
C PHE A 102 5.47 -7.93 11.11
N GLY A 103 6.74 -8.24 10.89
CA GLY A 103 7.32 -9.54 11.20
C GLY A 103 7.04 -10.54 10.08
N LYS A 104 8.08 -11.26 9.67
CA LYS A 104 8.06 -12.20 8.54
C LYS A 104 6.88 -13.18 8.59
N GLU A 105 6.65 -13.85 9.71
CA GLU A 105 5.55 -14.84 9.79
C GLU A 105 4.15 -14.23 9.73
N ASN A 106 3.99 -13.00 10.21
CA ASN A 106 2.68 -12.35 10.27
C ASN A 106 2.31 -11.76 8.92
N ILE A 107 3.27 -11.11 8.23
CA ILE A 107 2.99 -10.47 6.94
C ILE A 107 2.54 -11.49 5.91
N TRP A 108 3.16 -12.68 5.86
CA TRP A 108 2.78 -13.72 4.89
C TRP A 108 1.41 -14.36 5.17
N LYS A 109 0.82 -14.13 6.36
CA LYS A 109 -0.54 -14.57 6.69
C LYS A 109 -1.61 -13.54 6.35
N SER A 110 -1.24 -12.26 6.24
CA SER A 110 -2.18 -11.13 6.03
C SER A 110 -1.99 -10.39 4.71
N CYS A 111 -0.89 -10.66 3.99
CA CYS A 111 -0.59 -10.04 2.72
C CYS A 111 -1.34 -10.72 1.58
N ILE A 112 -1.98 -9.93 0.72
CA ILE A 112 -2.66 -10.35 -0.49
C ILE A 112 -1.99 -9.64 -1.66
N ILE A 113 -1.48 -10.42 -2.62
CA ILE A 113 -0.90 -9.89 -3.85
C ILE A 113 -2.03 -9.69 -4.87
N VAL A 114 -2.15 -8.48 -5.39
CA VAL A 114 -3.14 -8.13 -6.42
C VAL A 114 -2.39 -7.71 -7.67
N MET A 115 -2.64 -8.43 -8.77
CA MET A 115 -2.13 -8.08 -10.09
C MET A 115 -3.13 -7.18 -10.81
N THR A 116 -2.69 -6.02 -11.27
CA THR A 116 -3.49 -5.09 -12.09
C THR A 116 -2.84 -4.88 -13.46
N PHE A 117 -3.55 -4.39 -14.47
CA PHE A 117 -2.98 -4.14 -15.80
C PHE A 117 -2.34 -2.74 -15.96
N GLY A 118 -2.24 -1.96 -14.88
CA GLY A 118 -2.22 -0.50 -14.93
C GLY A 118 -3.60 0.01 -14.60
#